data_AF-A0A973DH97-F1
#
_entry.id   AF-A0A973DH97-F1
#
_cell.length_a   1.000
_cell.length_b   1.000
_cell.length_c   1.000
_cell.angle_alpha   90.00
_cell.angle_beta   90.00
_cell.angle_gamma   90.00
#
_symmetry.space_group_name_H-M   'P 1'
#
loop_
_entity.id
_entity.type
_entity.pdbx_description
1 polymer ?
#
loop_
_entity_poly.entity_id
_entity_poly.type
_entity_poly.pdbx_seq_one_letter_code
_entity_poly.pdbx_strand_id
1 'polypeptide(L)'
;MTTTYTRSALASAILLALSGQTVMAEEQTEQPAKEKVERIIVSGTPAGIGVRKIDAGYAVTNIDADQIVKLSPKSTADLFKAVPGVWVESSGGESGANVFVRGFPGGGDAPFLTLSLEGSPIYPAPTLSFLENSSLFRLDETIETMEALRGGPNPVVSNGQPGLTTNFRLKRGSEDTEGVFKYTTSDYDLQRIDAMVSGEISDDLYFMVGGYVKSSPGIRDAGFTSEKGSQFTINITKELENGTINLYTRQTDDHGAWYLPTPLNVDGIDAEYTQLGTLNRQATIYTGPNNDEQQIDLGEGRGWKGHVSGGSIKLEFDNGWSFTDRFNITKGDANTYGLVPAGSATTVGAVADNGETATGAVTGTEYDADTAVQQLGRWVVLKEISAFTNDLAFAKKLDNLSLAFGYYTASTSANDWWSLGNTAYHVLEAGGEMLDGIECNASVDGCDFNYDINST
;
A
#
# COMPACT_ATOMS: atom_id res chain seq x y z
N MET A 1 25.24 -46.59 0.91
CA MET A 1 25.14 -46.39 -0.55
C MET A 1 24.16 -45.27 -0.78
N THR A 2 24.68 -44.14 -1.21
CA THR A 2 23.97 -42.89 -1.52
C THR A 2 23.35 -42.99 -2.91
N THR A 3 22.04 -42.74 -3.03
CA THR A 3 21.36 -42.69 -4.32
C THR A 3 20.94 -41.25 -4.59
N THR A 4 21.68 -40.60 -5.47
CA THR A 4 21.41 -39.29 -6.07
C THR A 4 20.40 -39.46 -7.20
N TYR A 5 19.21 -38.89 -7.08
CA TYR A 5 18.30 -38.73 -8.22
C TYR A 5 18.63 -37.46 -8.99
N THR A 6 18.77 -37.64 -10.29
CA THR A 6 19.35 -36.76 -11.29
C THR A 6 18.44 -35.59 -11.64
N ARG A 7 18.99 -34.37 -11.52
CA ARG A 7 18.43 -33.07 -11.94
C ARG A 7 18.20 -32.92 -13.46
N SER A 8 18.22 -34.02 -14.22
CA SER A 8 18.25 -34.02 -15.69
C SER A 8 16.87 -34.01 -16.35
N ALA A 9 15.80 -34.33 -15.60
CA ALA A 9 14.43 -34.38 -16.15
C ALA A 9 13.78 -32.99 -16.26
N LEU A 10 14.07 -32.06 -15.34
CA LEU A 10 13.52 -30.70 -15.37
C LEU A 10 14.14 -29.83 -16.49
N ALA A 11 15.43 -30.01 -16.79
CA ALA A 11 16.12 -29.25 -17.84
C ALA A 11 15.64 -29.61 -19.26
N SER A 12 15.15 -30.84 -19.46
CA SER A 12 14.66 -31.30 -20.77
C SER A 12 13.27 -30.75 -21.11
N ALA A 13 12.45 -30.41 -20.10
CA ALA A 13 11.13 -29.83 -20.32
C ALA A 13 11.19 -28.35 -20.77
N ILE A 14 12.23 -27.61 -20.38
CA ILE A 14 12.39 -26.18 -20.71
C ILE A 14 12.93 -25.99 -22.15
N LEU A 15 13.72 -26.93 -22.66
CA LEU A 15 14.29 -26.88 -24.03
C LEU A 15 13.26 -27.24 -25.13
N LEU A 16 12.22 -28.01 -24.81
CA LEU A 16 11.14 -28.35 -25.75
C LEU A 16 10.08 -27.24 -25.91
N ALA A 17 10.04 -26.25 -25.00
CA ALA A 17 9.14 -25.09 -25.11
C ALA A 17 9.69 -23.97 -26.03
N LEU A 18 10.98 -24.03 -26.42
CA LEU A 18 11.68 -22.97 -27.16
C LEU A 18 11.89 -23.26 -28.67
N SER A 19 11.37 -24.38 -29.19
CA SER A 19 11.60 -24.79 -30.59
C SER A 19 10.30 -25.07 -31.36
N GLY A 20 9.49 -24.02 -31.56
CA GLY A 20 8.25 -24.15 -32.32
C GLY A 20 7.55 -22.84 -32.66
N GLN A 21 8.23 -21.87 -33.29
CA GLN A 21 7.54 -20.79 -34.00
C GLN A 21 7.56 -21.09 -35.51
N THR A 22 6.61 -21.90 -35.96
CA THR A 22 6.13 -21.82 -37.34
C THR A 22 5.31 -20.56 -37.49
N VAL A 23 5.83 -19.60 -38.26
CA VAL A 23 5.08 -18.41 -38.71
C VAL A 23 3.93 -18.90 -39.58
N MET A 24 2.73 -19.03 -39.00
CA MET A 24 1.49 -19.05 -39.76
C MET A 24 1.08 -17.60 -39.97
N ALA A 25 0.95 -17.20 -41.24
CA ALA A 25 0.40 -15.91 -41.61
C ALA A 25 -1.05 -15.83 -41.12
N GLU A 26 -1.33 -14.92 -40.19
CA GLU A 26 -2.68 -14.63 -39.72
C GLU A 26 -3.39 -13.79 -40.79
N GLU A 27 -4.37 -14.43 -41.43
CA GLU A 27 -5.33 -13.78 -42.31
C GLU A 27 -6.07 -12.72 -41.47
N GLN A 28 -6.01 -11.45 -41.91
CA GLN A 28 -6.69 -10.32 -41.26
C GLN A 28 -8.20 -10.60 -41.21
N THR A 29 -8.64 -11.22 -40.13
CA THR A 29 -10.04 -11.24 -39.75
C THR A 29 -10.30 -9.87 -39.14
N GLU A 30 -11.18 -9.08 -39.78
CA GLU A 30 -11.66 -7.81 -39.23
C GLU A 30 -12.05 -8.02 -37.76
N GLN A 31 -11.30 -7.41 -36.84
CA GLN A 31 -11.73 -7.31 -35.46
C GLN A 31 -13.12 -6.68 -35.45
N PRO A 32 -14.14 -7.32 -34.86
CA PRO A 32 -15.40 -6.62 -34.64
C PRO A 32 -15.05 -5.37 -33.85
N ALA A 33 -15.51 -4.20 -34.33
CA ALA A 33 -15.33 -2.95 -33.64
C ALA A 33 -15.69 -3.16 -32.17
N LYS A 34 -14.73 -2.96 -31.25
CA LYS A 34 -14.97 -3.06 -29.80
C LYS A 34 -16.25 -2.28 -29.51
N GLU A 35 -17.33 -3.00 -29.20
CA GLU A 35 -18.56 -2.38 -28.74
C GLU A 35 -18.18 -1.41 -27.61
N LYS A 36 -18.74 -0.20 -27.63
CA LYS A 36 -18.54 0.74 -26.54
C LYS A 36 -19.17 0.13 -25.29
N VAL A 37 -18.38 -0.65 -24.55
CA VAL A 37 -18.82 -1.29 -23.31
C VAL A 37 -19.32 -0.18 -22.38
N GLU A 38 -20.61 -0.21 -22.10
CA GLU A 38 -21.26 0.74 -21.20
C GLU A 38 -20.69 0.54 -19.79
N ARG A 39 -19.99 1.54 -19.28
CA ARG A 39 -19.36 1.48 -17.94
C ARG A 39 -20.37 1.96 -16.91
N ILE A 40 -20.67 1.10 -15.94
CA ILE A 40 -21.44 1.45 -14.74
C ILE A 40 -20.47 1.92 -13.66
N ILE A 41 -20.84 2.99 -12.96
CA ILE A 41 -20.14 3.50 -11.78
C ILE A 41 -21.06 3.46 -10.58
N VAL A 42 -20.49 3.21 -9.40
CA VAL A 42 -21.22 3.21 -8.12
C VAL A 42 -20.66 4.24 -7.14
N SER A 43 -19.43 4.67 -7.34
CA SER A 43 -18.81 5.70 -6.49
C SER A 43 -19.47 7.06 -6.72
N GLY A 44 -19.84 7.76 -5.64
CA GLY A 44 -20.48 9.08 -5.74
C GLY A 44 -21.92 9.03 -6.28
N THR A 45 -22.62 7.91 -6.19
CA THR A 45 -24.03 7.83 -6.55
C THR A 45 -24.91 7.76 -5.29
N PRO A 46 -26.09 8.39 -5.27
CA PRO A 46 -27.04 8.23 -4.18
C PRO A 46 -27.36 6.75 -3.96
N ALA A 47 -27.32 6.31 -2.69
CA ALA A 47 -27.54 4.93 -2.28
C ALA A 47 -26.57 3.88 -2.90
N GLY A 48 -25.49 4.30 -3.58
CA GLY A 48 -24.57 3.39 -4.29
C GLY A 48 -25.21 2.71 -5.51
N ILE A 49 -26.27 3.32 -6.07
CA ILE A 49 -26.95 2.83 -7.27
C ILE A 49 -26.03 2.93 -8.48
N GLY A 50 -26.01 1.90 -9.32
CA GLY A 50 -25.25 1.92 -10.57
C GLY A 50 -25.75 3.00 -11.51
N VAL A 51 -24.87 3.93 -11.89
CA VAL A 51 -25.14 4.97 -12.89
C VAL A 51 -24.21 4.76 -14.06
N ARG A 52 -24.71 4.96 -15.28
CA ARG A 52 -23.85 4.93 -16.46
C ARG A 52 -22.87 6.07 -16.41
N LYS A 53 -21.60 5.80 -16.72
CA LYS A 53 -20.54 6.80 -16.71
C LYS A 53 -20.87 8.03 -17.56
N ILE A 54 -21.52 7.84 -18.71
CA ILE A 54 -21.90 8.95 -19.61
C ILE A 54 -22.99 9.85 -19.04
N ASP A 55 -23.80 9.33 -18.11
CA ASP A 55 -24.86 10.08 -17.43
C ASP A 55 -24.36 10.76 -16.15
N ALA A 56 -23.14 10.42 -15.70
CA ALA A 56 -22.55 10.99 -14.50
C ALA A 56 -22.10 12.44 -14.76
N GLY A 57 -22.63 13.39 -13.98
CA GLY A 57 -22.26 14.82 -14.06
C GLY A 57 -20.89 15.16 -13.46
N TYR A 58 -20.02 14.17 -13.22
CA TYR A 58 -18.74 14.33 -12.54
C TYR A 58 -17.67 13.40 -13.12
N ALA A 59 -16.40 13.69 -12.81
CA ALA A 59 -15.26 13.06 -13.46
C ALA A 59 -14.85 11.74 -12.79
N VAL A 60 -15.04 10.62 -13.49
CA VAL A 60 -14.63 9.28 -13.04
C VAL A 60 -13.61 8.65 -13.99
N THR A 61 -12.51 8.17 -13.44
CA THR A 61 -11.56 7.29 -14.14
C THR A 61 -11.85 5.85 -13.72
N ASN A 62 -11.88 4.92 -14.67
CA ASN A 62 -12.04 3.50 -14.38
C ASN A 62 -10.78 2.80 -14.90
N ILE A 63 -10.22 1.92 -14.08
CA ILE A 63 -9.06 1.10 -14.42
C ILE A 63 -9.45 -0.36 -14.14
N ASP A 64 -9.46 -1.20 -15.17
CA ASP A 64 -9.73 -2.63 -15.02
C ASP A 64 -8.45 -3.44 -14.77
N ALA A 65 -8.61 -4.72 -14.40
CA ALA A 65 -7.51 -5.63 -14.10
C ALA A 65 -6.45 -5.67 -15.23
N ASP A 66 -6.87 -5.73 -16.50
CA ASP A 66 -5.94 -5.74 -17.64
C ASP A 66 -5.11 -4.46 -17.72
N GLN A 67 -5.73 -3.30 -17.43
CA GLN A 67 -5.01 -2.04 -17.36
C GLN A 67 -4.06 -2.00 -16.15
N ILE A 68 -4.45 -2.53 -14.98
CA ILE A 68 -3.58 -2.62 -13.81
C ILE A 68 -2.33 -3.46 -14.14
N VAL A 69 -2.50 -4.61 -14.80
CA VAL A 69 -1.40 -5.48 -15.24
C VAL A 69 -0.46 -4.73 -16.20
N LYS A 70 -1.01 -3.97 -17.16
CA LYS A 70 -0.20 -3.18 -18.11
C LYS A 70 0.55 -2.03 -17.45
N LEU A 71 -0.04 -1.40 -16.44
CA LEU A 71 0.58 -0.32 -15.70
C LEU A 71 1.70 -0.82 -14.77
N SER A 72 1.56 -2.05 -14.26
CA SER A 72 2.51 -2.68 -13.32
C SER A 72 2.93 -1.73 -12.20
N PRO A 73 1.97 -1.14 -11.45
CA PRO A 73 2.29 -0.17 -10.42
C PRO A 73 3.07 -0.87 -9.30
N LYS A 74 4.12 -0.21 -8.79
CA LYS A 74 4.90 -0.78 -7.68
C LYS A 74 4.08 -0.85 -6.40
N SER A 75 3.30 0.20 -6.12
CA SER A 75 2.44 0.30 -4.94
C SER A 75 1.00 0.69 -5.30
N THR A 76 0.09 0.56 -4.34
CA THR A 76 -1.31 1.04 -4.49
C THR A 76 -1.36 2.51 -4.87
N ALA A 77 -0.51 3.35 -4.26
CA ALA A 77 -0.46 4.77 -4.56
C ALA A 77 0.02 5.03 -6.01
N ASP A 78 0.96 4.22 -6.50
CA ASP A 78 1.53 4.36 -7.85
C ASP A 78 0.47 4.19 -8.94
N LEU A 79 -0.53 3.31 -8.72
CA LEU A 79 -1.68 3.17 -9.61
C LEU A 79 -2.46 4.49 -9.79
N PHE A 80 -2.46 5.37 -8.78
CA PHE A 80 -3.17 6.64 -8.86
C PHE A 80 -2.53 7.62 -9.85
N LYS A 81 -1.29 7.39 -10.31
CA LYS A 81 -0.68 8.18 -11.40
C LYS A 81 -1.46 8.07 -12.72
N ALA A 82 -2.22 6.99 -12.90
CA ALA A 82 -3.10 6.84 -14.05
C ALA A 82 -4.39 7.69 -13.96
N VAL A 83 -4.62 8.38 -12.83
CA VAL A 83 -5.80 9.22 -12.61
C VAL A 83 -5.43 10.69 -12.91
N PRO A 84 -6.01 11.32 -13.94
CA PRO A 84 -5.64 12.69 -14.29
C PRO A 84 -6.05 13.69 -13.21
N GLY A 85 -5.14 14.60 -12.84
CA GLY A 85 -5.33 15.57 -11.76
C GLY A 85 -4.91 15.05 -10.38
N VAL A 86 -4.24 13.90 -10.33
CA VAL A 86 -3.60 13.35 -9.13
C VAL A 86 -2.09 13.33 -9.36
N TRP A 87 -1.35 13.89 -8.41
CA TRP A 87 0.11 13.81 -8.35
C TRP A 87 0.49 12.90 -7.20
N VAL A 88 1.32 11.90 -7.49
CA VAL A 88 1.70 10.85 -6.53
C VAL A 88 3.21 10.85 -6.41
N GLU A 89 3.69 11.05 -5.20
CA GLU A 89 5.06 10.82 -4.81
C GLU A 89 5.17 9.45 -4.12
N SER A 90 5.49 8.43 -4.90
CA SER A 90 5.71 7.06 -4.43
C SER A 90 7.20 6.78 -4.19
N SER A 91 7.98 7.79 -3.81
CA SER A 91 9.43 7.68 -3.59
C SER A 91 9.77 6.86 -2.34
N GLY A 92 8.89 6.87 -1.34
CA GLY A 92 9.05 6.21 -0.04
C GLY A 92 9.02 4.68 -0.02
N GLY A 93 8.79 4.03 -1.17
CA GLY A 93 8.70 2.58 -1.30
C GLY A 93 7.26 2.10 -1.54
N GLU A 94 6.94 0.92 -1.01
CA GLU A 94 5.61 0.29 -1.11
C GLU A 94 4.53 1.02 -0.29
N SER A 95 4.94 1.62 0.82
CA SER A 95 4.11 2.36 1.78
C SER A 95 4.64 3.79 1.96
N GLY A 96 3.80 4.70 2.47
CA GLY A 96 4.23 6.07 2.80
C GLY A 96 4.36 7.00 1.60
N ALA A 97 3.48 6.84 0.61
CA ALA A 97 3.40 7.76 -0.52
C ALA A 97 2.73 9.08 -0.12
N ASN A 98 3.13 10.17 -0.76
CA ASN A 98 2.35 11.41 -0.70
C ASN A 98 1.42 11.50 -1.92
N VAL A 99 0.13 11.73 -1.70
CA VAL A 99 -0.86 11.86 -2.78
C VAL A 99 -1.52 13.23 -2.71
N PHE A 100 -1.33 14.00 -3.78
CA PHE A 100 -1.86 15.35 -3.93
C PHE A 100 -2.91 15.36 -5.03
N VAL A 101 -4.05 15.95 -4.74
CA VAL A 101 -5.22 15.89 -5.62
C VAL A 101 -5.66 17.28 -6.00
N ARG A 102 -5.77 17.54 -7.31
CA ARG A 102 -6.39 18.75 -7.89
C ARG A 102 -5.88 20.09 -7.34
N GLY A 103 -4.64 20.14 -6.85
CA GLY A 103 -4.04 21.34 -6.28
C GLY A 103 -4.60 21.73 -4.90
N PHE A 104 -5.34 20.85 -4.22
CA PHE A 104 -5.68 21.07 -2.82
C PHE A 104 -4.38 21.18 -2.00
N PRO A 105 -4.25 22.21 -1.15
CA PRO A 105 -3.07 22.36 -0.31
C PRO A 105 -3.07 21.26 0.74
N GLY A 106 -2.16 20.29 0.60
CA GLY A 106 -1.96 19.21 1.55
C GLY A 106 -0.52 19.17 2.03
N GLY A 107 -0.31 18.60 3.22
CA GLY A 107 1.00 18.10 3.61
C GLY A 107 1.20 16.66 3.13
N GLY A 108 2.05 15.91 3.84
CA GLY A 108 2.09 14.45 3.70
C GLY A 108 0.79 13.76 4.11
N ASP A 109 0.76 12.44 4.02
CA ASP A 109 -0.34 11.54 4.47
C ASP A 109 -1.69 11.68 3.72
N ALA A 110 -1.75 12.45 2.62
CA ALA A 110 -2.85 12.49 1.67
C ALA A 110 -4.27 12.77 2.26
N PRO A 111 -4.49 13.88 2.99
CA PRO A 111 -5.74 14.14 3.71
C PRO A 111 -6.99 14.34 2.83
N PHE A 112 -6.83 14.47 1.52
CA PHE A 112 -7.94 14.64 0.56
C PHE A 112 -8.22 13.38 -0.26
N LEU A 113 -7.68 12.24 0.16
CA LEU A 113 -7.86 10.93 -0.47
C LEU A 113 -8.73 10.03 0.41
N THR A 114 -9.77 9.45 -0.18
CA THR A 114 -10.46 8.28 0.37
C THR A 114 -10.10 7.06 -0.44
N LEU A 115 -9.72 5.98 0.25
CA LEU A 115 -9.52 4.67 -0.34
C LEU A 115 -10.57 3.71 0.20
N SER A 116 -11.34 3.11 -0.72
CA SER A 116 -12.48 2.25 -0.43
C SER A 116 -12.32 0.89 -1.10
N LEU A 117 -12.90 -0.14 -0.48
CA LEU A 117 -13.05 -1.49 -0.98
C LEU A 117 -14.54 -1.87 -0.95
N GLU A 118 -15.07 -2.37 -2.07
CA GLU A 118 -16.50 -2.72 -2.24
C GLU A 118 -17.46 -1.57 -1.84
N GLY A 119 -17.06 -0.32 -2.07
CA GLY A 119 -17.89 0.87 -1.80
C GLY A 119 -17.87 1.36 -0.34
N SER A 120 -17.00 0.81 0.50
CA SER A 120 -16.81 1.24 1.89
C SER A 120 -15.35 1.69 2.12
N PRO A 121 -15.10 2.79 2.83
CA PRO A 121 -13.73 3.26 3.09
C PRO A 121 -12.96 2.22 3.92
N ILE A 122 -11.68 2.02 3.63
CA ILE A 122 -10.80 1.14 4.42
C ILE A 122 -10.55 1.75 5.78
N TYR A 123 -10.20 3.04 5.83
CA TYR A 123 -10.13 3.79 7.08
C TYR A 123 -10.76 5.18 6.88
N PRO A 124 -11.87 5.49 7.59
CA PRO A 124 -12.63 6.73 7.41
C PRO A 124 -11.88 8.03 7.70
N ALA A 125 -11.03 8.05 8.73
CA ALA A 125 -10.44 9.29 9.22
C ALA A 125 -9.22 9.65 8.38
N PRO A 126 -9.20 10.80 7.69
CA PRO A 126 -8.16 11.15 6.72
C PRO A 126 -7.00 11.96 7.32
N THR A 127 -6.99 12.19 8.64
CA THR A 127 -6.11 13.18 9.29
C THR A 127 -5.09 12.58 10.24
N LEU A 128 -4.91 11.26 10.23
CA LEU A 128 -3.91 10.62 11.10
C LEU A 128 -2.52 10.81 10.52
N SER A 129 -1.61 11.38 11.31
CA SER A 129 -0.21 11.48 10.94
C SER A 129 0.41 10.09 10.77
N PHE A 130 1.39 9.99 9.87
CA PHE A 130 2.07 8.75 9.49
C PHE A 130 1.12 7.67 8.92
N LEU A 131 -0.07 8.07 8.48
CA LEU A 131 -1.04 7.17 7.89
C LEU A 131 -1.69 7.80 6.67
N GLU A 132 -1.21 7.41 5.49
CA GLU A 132 -1.96 7.59 4.26
C GLU A 132 -2.69 6.28 3.91
N ASN A 133 -3.95 6.37 3.50
CA ASN A 133 -4.79 5.17 3.32
C ASN A 133 -4.30 4.17 2.25
N SER A 134 -3.43 4.57 1.31
CA SER A 134 -2.81 3.62 0.38
C SER A 134 -1.85 2.64 1.05
N SER A 135 -1.29 2.97 2.22
CA SER A 135 -0.45 2.07 3.00
C SER A 135 -1.23 0.91 3.60
N LEU A 136 -2.56 1.03 3.73
CA LEU A 136 -3.43 0.00 4.32
C LEU A 136 -3.92 -1.05 3.30
N PHE A 137 -3.56 -0.90 2.03
CA PHE A 137 -4.08 -1.73 0.94
C PHE A 137 -2.99 -2.16 -0.02
N ARG A 138 -3.06 -3.39 -0.50
CA ARG A 138 -2.15 -3.94 -1.51
C ARG A 138 -2.93 -4.47 -2.71
N LEU A 139 -2.47 -4.09 -3.91
CA LEU A 139 -2.98 -4.61 -5.18
C LEU A 139 -2.53 -6.05 -5.38
N ASP A 140 -3.44 -6.89 -5.86
CA ASP A 140 -3.20 -8.28 -6.22
C ASP A 140 -4.22 -8.76 -7.26
N GLU A 141 -4.13 -10.03 -7.65
CA GLU A 141 -4.98 -10.64 -8.68
C GLU A 141 -6.45 -10.82 -8.27
N THR A 142 -6.83 -10.41 -7.06
CA THR A 142 -8.22 -10.46 -6.58
C THR A 142 -9.02 -9.19 -6.92
N ILE A 143 -8.37 -8.16 -7.46
CA ILE A 143 -9.00 -6.91 -7.88
C ILE A 143 -9.56 -7.03 -9.30
N GLU A 144 -10.83 -6.68 -9.47
CA GLU A 144 -11.52 -6.62 -10.75
C GLU A 144 -11.32 -5.24 -11.40
N THR A 145 -11.59 -4.18 -10.64
CA THR A 145 -11.55 -2.81 -11.12
C THR A 145 -11.23 -1.81 -10.00
N MET A 146 -10.77 -0.64 -10.40
CA MET A 146 -10.71 0.57 -9.58
C MET A 146 -11.53 1.68 -10.25
N GLU A 147 -12.42 2.31 -9.48
CA GLU A 147 -13.06 3.58 -9.82
C GLU A 147 -12.32 4.71 -9.10
N ALA A 148 -12.03 5.81 -9.78
CA ALA A 148 -11.40 7.00 -9.21
C ALA A 148 -12.25 8.23 -9.51
N LEU A 149 -13.06 8.62 -8.53
CA LEU A 149 -13.95 9.77 -8.52
C LEU A 149 -13.17 11.02 -8.09
N ARG A 150 -13.01 11.98 -9.00
CA ARG A 150 -12.25 13.22 -8.77
C ARG A 150 -13.19 14.34 -8.37
N GLY A 151 -13.16 14.73 -7.10
CA GLY A 151 -14.20 15.55 -6.49
C GLY A 151 -15.56 14.88 -6.61
N GLY A 152 -16.59 15.63 -6.98
CA GLY A 152 -17.93 15.09 -7.17
C GLY A 152 -18.73 15.01 -5.85
N PRO A 153 -19.82 14.25 -5.84
CA PRO A 153 -20.82 14.33 -4.77
C PRO A 153 -20.49 13.48 -3.54
N ASN A 154 -19.39 12.70 -3.54
CA ASN A 154 -19.08 11.77 -2.45
C ASN A 154 -19.10 12.41 -1.05
N PRO A 155 -18.55 13.62 -0.82
CA PRO A 155 -18.65 14.28 0.49
C PRO A 155 -20.09 14.55 0.97
N VAL A 156 -21.08 14.47 0.07
CA VAL A 156 -22.50 14.69 0.35
C VAL A 156 -23.27 13.36 0.43
N VAL A 157 -22.95 12.39 -0.44
CA VAL A 157 -23.73 11.15 -0.59
C VAL A 157 -23.10 9.93 0.08
N SER A 158 -21.88 10.04 0.59
CA SER A 158 -21.15 8.97 1.29
C SER A 158 -20.02 9.55 2.15
N ASN A 159 -19.13 8.69 2.67
CA ASN A 159 -17.88 9.12 3.26
C ASN A 159 -16.77 9.11 2.21
N GLY A 160 -16.54 10.29 1.63
CA GLY A 160 -15.44 10.53 0.72
C GLY A 160 -14.85 11.91 0.90
N GLN A 161 -13.53 12.03 0.83
CA GLN A 161 -12.84 13.30 0.86
C GLN A 161 -13.11 14.12 -0.41
N PRO A 162 -13.09 15.46 -0.33
CA PRO A 162 -13.45 16.32 -1.46
C PRO A 162 -12.46 16.29 -2.64
N GLY A 163 -11.27 15.70 -2.45
CA GLY A 163 -10.25 15.60 -3.48
C GLY A 163 -10.47 14.39 -4.40
N LEU A 164 -10.16 13.19 -3.90
CA LEU A 164 -10.25 11.92 -4.63
C LEU A 164 -10.93 10.87 -3.77
N THR A 165 -11.85 10.11 -4.35
CA THR A 165 -12.25 8.82 -3.80
C THR A 165 -11.92 7.72 -4.79
N THR A 166 -11.10 6.77 -4.35
CA THR A 166 -10.83 5.53 -5.09
C THR A 166 -11.62 4.40 -4.48
N ASN A 167 -12.30 3.61 -5.31
CA ASN A 167 -13.04 2.44 -4.89
C ASN A 167 -12.56 1.21 -5.67
N PHE A 168 -12.02 0.24 -4.96
CA PHE A 168 -11.61 -1.04 -5.51
C PHE A 168 -12.75 -2.03 -5.43
N ARG A 169 -12.92 -2.84 -6.46
CA ARG A 169 -13.87 -3.94 -6.50
C ARG A 169 -13.13 -5.28 -6.57
N LEU A 170 -13.59 -6.24 -5.77
CA LEU A 170 -13.09 -7.59 -5.76
C LEU A 170 -13.73 -8.37 -6.92
N LYS A 171 -12.94 -9.27 -7.51
CA LYS A 171 -13.47 -10.31 -8.41
C LYS A 171 -14.51 -11.14 -7.67
N ARG A 172 -15.52 -11.60 -8.41
CA ARG A 172 -16.58 -12.50 -7.95
C ARG A 172 -16.51 -13.78 -8.75
N GLY A 173 -16.98 -14.87 -8.15
CA GLY A 173 -17.12 -16.13 -8.89
C GLY A 173 -18.31 -16.10 -9.84
N SER A 174 -18.31 -17.07 -10.73
CA SER A 174 -19.36 -17.38 -11.71
C SER A 174 -19.63 -18.88 -11.69
N GLU A 175 -20.60 -19.34 -12.50
CA GLU A 175 -20.82 -20.77 -12.76
C GLU A 175 -19.53 -21.45 -13.26
N ASP A 176 -18.80 -20.76 -14.14
CA ASP A 176 -17.49 -21.22 -14.60
C ASP A 176 -16.41 -21.01 -13.53
N THR A 177 -15.58 -22.03 -13.33
CA THR A 177 -14.39 -21.94 -12.48
C THR A 177 -13.25 -21.26 -13.23
N GLU A 178 -12.73 -20.18 -12.67
CA GLU A 178 -11.60 -19.43 -13.21
C GLU A 178 -10.41 -19.46 -12.25
N GLY A 179 -9.20 -19.40 -12.80
CA GLY A 179 -7.98 -19.39 -12.01
C GLY A 179 -6.88 -18.58 -12.67
N VAL A 180 -6.11 -17.88 -11.84
CA VAL A 180 -4.93 -17.11 -12.24
C VAL A 180 -3.76 -17.54 -11.37
N PHE A 181 -2.62 -17.80 -12.01
CA PHE A 181 -1.33 -17.92 -11.37
C PHE A 181 -0.38 -16.93 -12.04
N LYS A 182 0.31 -16.12 -11.24
CA LYS A 182 1.26 -15.12 -11.73
C LYS A 182 2.52 -15.16 -10.89
N TYR A 183 3.66 -15.13 -11.58
CA TYR A 183 4.97 -14.93 -10.96
C TYR A 183 5.55 -13.61 -11.48
N THR A 184 6.01 -12.77 -10.56
CA THR A 184 6.55 -11.43 -10.85
C THR A 184 7.96 -11.34 -10.29
N THR A 185 8.88 -10.79 -11.09
CA THR A 185 10.26 -10.49 -10.68
C THR A 185 10.73 -9.15 -11.24
N SER A 186 11.84 -8.64 -10.73
CA SER A 186 12.44 -7.36 -11.11
C SER A 186 13.97 -7.45 -11.22
N ASP A 187 14.59 -6.39 -11.70
CA ASP A 187 16.04 -6.16 -11.71
C ASP A 187 16.65 -5.97 -10.30
N TYR A 188 15.81 -5.69 -9.30
CA TYR A 188 16.17 -5.64 -7.88
C TYR A 188 15.75 -6.90 -7.09
N ASP A 189 15.64 -8.04 -7.78
CA ASP A 189 15.36 -9.35 -7.19
C ASP A 189 14.03 -9.47 -6.41
N LEU A 190 12.98 -8.74 -6.82
CA LEU A 190 11.62 -9.04 -6.36
C LEU A 190 11.26 -10.47 -6.71
N GLN A 191 10.70 -11.20 -5.73
CA GLN A 191 10.14 -12.53 -5.91
C GLN A 191 8.72 -12.50 -5.38
N ARG A 192 7.73 -12.50 -6.28
CA ARG A 192 6.30 -12.46 -5.91
C ARG A 192 5.50 -13.51 -6.66
N ILE A 193 4.67 -14.23 -5.93
CA ILE A 193 3.70 -15.20 -6.47
C ILE A 193 2.31 -14.72 -6.08
N ASP A 194 1.45 -14.55 -7.08
CA ASP A 194 0.01 -14.33 -6.90
C ASP A 194 -0.75 -15.56 -7.40
N ALA A 195 -1.79 -15.94 -6.67
CA ALA A 195 -2.74 -16.95 -7.09
C ALA A 195 -4.16 -16.52 -6.74
N MET A 196 -5.11 -16.81 -7.63
CA MET A 196 -6.53 -16.54 -7.41
C MET A 196 -7.35 -17.64 -8.08
N VAL A 197 -8.39 -18.10 -7.42
CA VAL A 197 -9.38 -19.05 -7.95
C VAL A 197 -10.78 -18.58 -7.57
N SER A 198 -11.72 -18.71 -8.49
CA SER A 198 -13.12 -18.38 -8.29
C SER A 198 -14.03 -19.38 -8.98
N GLY A 199 -15.28 -19.50 -8.53
CA GLY A 199 -16.26 -20.39 -9.13
C GLY A 199 -17.52 -20.52 -8.27
N GLU A 200 -18.31 -21.53 -8.58
CA GLU A 200 -19.56 -21.85 -7.91
C GLU A 200 -19.36 -22.84 -6.75
N ILE A 201 -20.00 -22.58 -5.61
CA ILE A 201 -20.11 -23.52 -4.47
C ILE A 201 -21.39 -24.37 -4.63
N SER A 202 -22.49 -23.71 -4.96
CA SER A 202 -23.83 -24.27 -5.18
C SER A 202 -24.66 -23.24 -5.95
N ASP A 203 -25.86 -23.61 -6.42
CA ASP A 203 -26.79 -22.73 -7.12
C ASP A 203 -26.83 -21.31 -6.53
N ASP A 204 -26.52 -20.32 -7.36
CA ASP A 204 -26.47 -18.88 -7.04
C ASP A 204 -25.50 -18.49 -5.90
N LEU A 205 -24.56 -19.35 -5.50
CA LEU A 205 -23.58 -19.10 -4.45
C LEU A 205 -22.16 -19.28 -4.99
N TYR A 206 -21.41 -18.19 -5.05
CA TYR A 206 -20.11 -18.12 -5.68
C TYR A 206 -19.03 -17.71 -4.69
N PHE A 207 -17.79 -18.10 -5.00
CA PHE A 207 -16.61 -17.74 -4.23
C PHE A 207 -15.50 -17.16 -5.11
N MET A 208 -14.63 -16.39 -4.48
CA MET A 208 -13.30 -16.05 -4.95
C MET A 208 -12.34 -16.12 -3.77
N VAL A 209 -11.22 -16.82 -3.95
CA VAL A 209 -10.13 -16.90 -2.99
C VAL A 209 -8.83 -16.60 -3.71
N GLY A 210 -8.01 -15.71 -3.16
CA GLY A 210 -6.71 -15.42 -3.76
C GLY A 210 -5.84 -14.53 -2.88
N GLY A 211 -4.65 -14.24 -3.37
CA GLY A 211 -3.68 -13.46 -2.63
C GLY A 211 -2.29 -13.54 -3.23
N TYR A 212 -1.31 -13.07 -2.47
CA TYR A 212 0.08 -13.11 -2.87
C TYR A 212 1.01 -13.38 -1.69
N VAL A 213 2.22 -13.82 -2.02
CA VAL A 213 3.39 -13.76 -1.14
C VAL A 213 4.54 -13.10 -1.90
N LYS A 214 5.30 -12.23 -1.23
CA LYS A 214 6.42 -11.49 -1.83
C LYS A 214 7.63 -11.43 -0.89
N SER A 215 8.81 -11.37 -1.50
CA SER A 215 10.09 -11.11 -0.85
C SER A 215 10.97 -10.31 -1.81
N SER A 216 11.67 -9.29 -1.31
CA SER A 216 12.53 -8.44 -2.11
C SER A 216 13.61 -7.78 -1.24
N PRO A 217 14.87 -7.65 -1.71
CA PRO A 217 15.86 -6.73 -1.13
C PRO A 217 15.39 -5.27 -1.12
N GLY A 218 14.43 -4.92 -1.98
CA GLY A 218 13.92 -3.58 -2.19
C GLY A 218 14.59 -2.89 -3.38
N ILE A 219 14.02 -1.78 -3.85
CA ILE A 219 14.56 -1.03 -5.00
C ILE A 219 15.95 -0.41 -4.72
N ARG A 220 16.32 -0.27 -3.46
CA ARG A 220 17.66 0.14 -3.01
C ARG A 220 18.17 -0.90 -2.05
N ASP A 221 19.32 -1.49 -2.36
CA ASP A 221 19.84 -2.63 -1.60
C ASP A 221 20.34 -2.21 -0.21
N ALA A 222 19.60 -2.61 0.82
CA ALA A 222 19.97 -2.40 2.22
C ALA A 222 20.95 -3.49 2.75
N GLY A 223 21.36 -4.44 1.91
CA GLY A 223 22.16 -5.61 2.26
C GLY A 223 21.37 -6.73 2.95
N PHE A 224 20.03 -6.65 2.93
CA PHE A 224 19.12 -7.67 3.44
C PHE A 224 17.74 -7.59 2.76
N THR A 225 16.90 -8.61 2.93
CA THR A 225 15.49 -8.58 2.46
C THR A 225 14.70 -7.55 3.25
N SER A 226 14.55 -6.35 2.68
CA SER A 226 13.89 -5.21 3.32
C SER A 226 12.38 -5.14 3.05
N GLU A 227 11.88 -5.89 2.06
CA GLU A 227 10.48 -5.94 1.70
C GLU A 227 9.95 -7.38 1.78
N LYS A 228 8.92 -7.59 2.60
CA LYS A 228 8.26 -8.88 2.77
C LYS A 228 6.76 -8.65 2.86
N GLY A 229 5.99 -9.53 2.26
CA GLY A 229 4.55 -9.39 2.35
C GLY A 229 3.76 -10.62 1.99
N SER A 230 2.59 -10.70 2.59
CA SER A 230 1.56 -11.67 2.25
C SER A 230 0.19 -11.01 2.34
N GLN A 231 -0.69 -11.38 1.43
CA GLN A 231 -2.08 -10.99 1.46
C GLN A 231 -2.94 -12.19 1.09
N PHE A 232 -4.09 -12.31 1.73
CA PHE A 232 -5.08 -13.34 1.44
C PHE A 232 -6.48 -12.75 1.50
N THR A 233 -7.28 -13.00 0.48
CA THR A 233 -8.64 -12.49 0.32
C THR A 233 -9.60 -13.64 0.05
N ILE A 234 -10.74 -13.61 0.74
CA ILE A 234 -11.92 -14.42 0.43
C ILE A 234 -13.06 -13.46 0.11
N ASN A 235 -13.82 -13.75 -0.93
CA ASN A 235 -15.07 -13.07 -1.28
C ASN A 235 -16.13 -14.11 -1.59
N ILE A 236 -17.31 -14.01 -0.98
CA ILE A 236 -18.44 -14.90 -1.19
C ILE A 236 -19.62 -14.04 -1.63
N THR A 237 -20.21 -14.42 -2.77
CA THR A 237 -21.36 -13.74 -3.35
C THR A 237 -22.53 -14.71 -3.44
N LYS A 238 -23.68 -14.35 -2.87
CA LYS A 238 -24.96 -15.04 -3.06
C LYS A 238 -25.86 -14.18 -3.91
N GLU A 239 -26.25 -14.69 -5.07
CA GLU A 239 -27.31 -14.11 -5.88
C GLU A 239 -28.67 -14.56 -5.34
N LEU A 240 -29.63 -13.65 -5.37
CA LEU A 240 -31.01 -13.84 -4.94
C LEU A 240 -31.91 -13.44 -6.11
N GLU A 241 -33.12 -13.98 -6.16
CA GLU A 241 -34.12 -13.57 -7.17
C GLU A 241 -34.32 -12.05 -7.25
N ASN A 242 -34.15 -11.36 -6.11
CA ASN A 242 -34.38 -9.93 -5.98
C ASN A 242 -33.14 -9.15 -5.56
N GLY A 243 -31.92 -9.68 -5.74
CA GLY A 243 -30.71 -8.94 -5.44
C GLY A 243 -29.47 -9.78 -5.14
N THR A 244 -28.60 -9.28 -4.26
CA THR A 244 -27.29 -9.89 -3.99
C THR A 244 -26.85 -9.64 -2.56
N ILE A 245 -26.25 -10.65 -1.95
CA ILE A 245 -25.48 -10.54 -0.70
C ILE A 245 -24.02 -10.83 -1.01
N ASN A 246 -23.11 -10.00 -0.53
CA ASN A 246 -21.68 -10.18 -0.70
C ASN A 246 -20.97 -10.04 0.64
N LEU A 247 -20.04 -10.94 0.95
CA LEU A 247 -19.22 -10.90 2.16
C LEU A 247 -17.76 -11.14 1.77
N TYR A 248 -16.84 -10.35 2.32
CA TYR A 248 -15.42 -10.51 2.06
C TYR A 248 -14.59 -10.32 3.31
N THR A 249 -13.40 -10.92 3.30
CA THR A 249 -12.33 -10.62 4.25
C THR A 249 -10.99 -10.62 3.52
N ARG A 250 -10.14 -9.66 3.88
CA ARG A 250 -8.77 -9.55 3.41
C ARG A 250 -7.85 -9.44 4.61
N GLN A 251 -6.86 -10.32 4.68
CA GLN A 251 -5.79 -10.35 5.69
C GLN A 251 -4.49 -9.94 5.02
N THR A 252 -3.74 -9.02 5.63
CA THR A 252 -2.47 -8.51 5.08
C THR A 252 -1.43 -8.48 6.18
N ASP A 253 -0.22 -8.91 5.85
CA ASP A 253 1.00 -8.69 6.63
C ASP A 253 2.07 -8.33 5.60
N ASP A 254 2.26 -7.02 5.35
CA ASP A 254 3.15 -6.50 4.30
C ASP A 254 3.87 -5.24 4.78
N HIS A 255 5.19 -5.28 4.76
CA HIS A 255 6.06 -4.17 5.13
C HIS A 255 7.24 -4.06 4.17
N GLY A 256 7.87 -2.88 4.17
CA GLY A 256 9.01 -2.57 3.32
C GLY A 256 9.81 -1.41 3.86
N ALA A 257 11.08 -1.30 3.46
CA ALA A 257 11.91 -0.15 3.78
C ALA A 257 11.20 1.17 3.42
N TRP A 258 11.27 2.13 4.34
CA TRP A 258 10.76 3.48 4.12
C TRP A 258 11.90 4.36 3.62
N TYR A 259 11.91 4.64 2.32
CA TYR A 259 12.97 5.41 1.69
C TYR A 259 12.77 6.92 1.86
N LEU A 260 13.84 7.62 2.23
CA LEU A 260 13.80 9.05 2.49
C LEU A 260 14.87 9.81 1.68
N PRO A 261 14.79 11.16 1.60
CA PRO A 261 15.68 11.95 0.76
C PRO A 261 17.16 11.67 1.01
N THR A 262 17.91 11.38 -0.05
CA THR A 262 19.35 11.06 0.00
C THR A 262 20.17 12.29 -0.40
N PRO A 263 21.38 12.49 0.18
CA PRO A 263 22.23 13.63 -0.13
C PRO A 263 23.02 13.40 -1.44
N LEU A 264 22.36 13.52 -2.59
CA LEU A 264 22.95 13.30 -3.94
C LEU A 264 24.08 14.27 -4.31
N ASN A 265 24.38 15.25 -3.46
CA ASN A 265 25.50 16.18 -3.62
C ASN A 265 26.81 15.67 -2.99
N VAL A 266 26.80 14.49 -2.39
CA VAL A 266 27.97 13.82 -1.81
C VAL A 266 28.57 12.89 -2.86
N ASP A 267 29.88 12.99 -3.08
CA ASP A 267 30.58 12.13 -4.02
C ASP A 267 30.43 10.65 -3.61
N GLY A 268 30.00 9.80 -4.56
CA GLY A 268 29.75 8.38 -4.32
C GLY A 268 28.32 8.04 -3.88
N ILE A 269 27.47 9.02 -3.59
CA ILE A 269 26.04 8.82 -3.31
C ILE A 269 25.21 9.06 -4.58
N ASP A 270 24.46 8.04 -5.01
CA ASP A 270 23.56 8.13 -6.16
C ASP A 270 22.12 7.72 -5.81
N ALA A 271 21.31 7.43 -6.83
CA ALA A 271 19.91 7.08 -6.67
C ALA A 271 19.69 5.67 -6.08
N GLU A 272 20.70 4.80 -6.12
CA GLU A 272 20.68 3.43 -5.59
C GLU A 272 20.99 3.40 -4.09
N TYR A 273 21.61 4.45 -3.55
CA TYR A 273 21.89 4.57 -2.12
C TYR A 273 20.61 4.56 -1.26
N THR A 274 20.66 3.83 -0.15
CA THR A 274 19.68 3.85 0.94
C THR A 274 20.40 4.09 2.26
N GLN A 275 19.78 4.88 3.14
CA GLN A 275 20.29 5.13 4.49
C GLN A 275 20.21 3.87 5.35
N LEU A 276 19.21 3.01 5.12
CA LEU A 276 19.00 1.77 5.86
C LEU A 276 19.96 0.69 5.38
N GLY A 277 20.67 0.05 6.31
CA GLY A 277 21.69 -0.93 6.02
C GLY A 277 21.88 -1.99 7.12
N THR A 278 22.75 -2.95 6.87
CA THR A 278 23.03 -4.06 7.80
C THR A 278 23.67 -3.62 9.11
N LEU A 279 24.38 -2.48 9.13
CA LEU A 279 25.10 -1.97 10.30
C LEU A 279 24.29 -0.96 11.12
N ASN A 280 23.08 -0.60 10.68
CA ASN A 280 22.24 0.36 11.40
C ASN A 280 20.77 -0.04 11.55
N ARG A 281 20.34 -1.15 10.94
CA ARG A 281 18.96 -1.62 11.10
C ARG A 281 18.61 -1.97 12.55
N GLN A 282 19.55 -2.55 13.30
CA GLN A 282 19.38 -2.79 14.73
C GLN A 282 19.82 -1.53 15.45
N ALA A 283 18.89 -0.90 16.16
CA ALA A 283 19.16 0.36 16.82
C ALA A 283 18.62 0.35 18.24
N THR A 284 19.29 1.12 19.09
CA THR A 284 18.80 1.47 20.42
C THR A 284 18.14 2.85 20.35
N ILE A 285 16.95 2.98 20.93
CA ILE A 285 16.32 4.26 21.26
C ILE A 285 16.06 4.32 22.76
N TYR A 286 15.93 5.52 23.30
CA TYR A 286 15.60 5.74 24.71
C TYR A 286 14.32 6.53 24.81
N THR A 287 13.41 6.07 25.67
CA THR A 287 12.03 6.55 25.65
C THR A 287 11.50 6.82 27.06
N GLY A 288 10.59 7.78 27.16
CA GLY A 288 9.92 8.14 28.40
C GLY A 288 10.83 8.87 29.42
N PRO A 289 10.27 9.29 30.56
CA PRO A 289 10.97 10.15 31.53
C PRO A 289 12.14 9.47 32.25
N ASN A 290 12.24 8.14 32.17
CA ASN A 290 13.31 7.35 32.80
C ASN A 290 14.39 6.95 31.80
N ASN A 291 14.28 7.34 30.52
CA ASN A 291 15.17 6.91 29.45
C ASN A 291 15.23 5.39 29.34
N ASP A 292 14.06 4.75 29.27
CA ASP A 292 13.96 3.31 29.13
C ASP A 292 14.52 2.89 27.77
N GLU A 293 15.53 2.03 27.79
CA GLU A 293 16.21 1.51 26.60
C GLU A 293 15.28 0.57 25.82
N GLN A 294 15.14 0.81 24.52
CA GLN A 294 14.42 -0.07 23.60
C GLN A 294 15.29 -0.43 22.41
N GLN A 295 15.36 -1.73 22.14
CA GLN A 295 15.99 -2.29 20.95
C GLN A 295 14.93 -2.40 19.84
N ILE A 296 15.24 -1.85 18.67
CA ILE A 296 14.32 -1.79 17.53
C ILE A 296 15.02 -2.31 16.26
N ASP A 297 14.22 -2.86 15.35
CA ASP A 297 14.66 -3.22 14.01
C ASP A 297 14.03 -2.29 12.98
N LEU A 298 14.80 -1.32 12.51
CA LEU A 298 14.41 -0.39 11.46
C LEU A 298 14.20 -1.08 10.10
N GLY A 299 14.66 -2.34 9.97
CA GLY A 299 14.36 -3.21 8.83
C GLY A 299 12.89 -3.59 8.70
N GLU A 300 12.08 -3.45 9.75
CA GLU A 300 10.62 -3.64 9.67
C GLU A 300 9.93 -2.52 8.86
N GLY A 301 10.58 -1.37 8.70
CA GLY A 301 10.16 -0.32 7.77
C GLY A 301 8.73 0.19 7.98
N ARG A 302 8.01 0.48 6.89
CA ARG A 302 6.61 0.96 6.91
C ARG A 302 5.68 -0.03 6.25
N GLY A 303 4.58 -0.37 6.92
CA GLY A 303 3.71 -1.45 6.46
C GLY A 303 2.30 -1.46 7.06
N TRP A 304 1.57 -2.52 6.72
CA TRP A 304 0.25 -2.82 7.24
C TRP A 304 0.17 -4.29 7.64
N LYS A 305 -0.23 -4.52 8.89
CA LYS A 305 -0.53 -5.85 9.43
C LYS A 305 -1.92 -5.85 10.03
N GLY A 306 -2.89 -6.38 9.31
CA GLY A 306 -4.26 -6.35 9.76
C GLY A 306 -5.26 -6.93 8.78
N HIS A 307 -6.52 -6.62 9.02
CA HIS A 307 -7.61 -7.06 8.16
C HIS A 307 -8.55 -5.94 7.76
N VAL A 308 -9.17 -6.15 6.60
CA VAL A 308 -10.32 -5.40 6.09
C VAL A 308 -11.39 -6.41 5.73
N SER A 309 -12.50 -6.40 6.46
CA SER A 309 -13.60 -7.34 6.31
C SER A 309 -14.91 -6.60 6.19
N GLY A 310 -15.75 -6.96 5.23
CA GLY A 310 -16.97 -6.21 4.98
C GLY A 310 -17.99 -7.01 4.21
N GLY A 311 -19.05 -6.32 3.86
CA GLY A 311 -20.13 -6.91 3.11
C GLY A 311 -21.09 -5.89 2.55
N SER A 312 -21.94 -6.37 1.65
CA SER A 312 -23.03 -5.59 1.10
C SER A 312 -24.28 -6.44 0.91
N ILE A 313 -25.43 -5.87 1.19
CA ILE A 313 -26.74 -6.39 0.81
C ILE A 313 -27.33 -5.40 -0.18
N LYS A 314 -27.75 -5.87 -1.35
CA LYS A 314 -28.45 -5.06 -2.35
C LYS A 314 -29.73 -5.80 -2.72
N LEU A 315 -30.88 -5.16 -2.52
CA LEU A 315 -32.18 -5.73 -2.85
C LEU A 315 -32.96 -4.75 -3.73
N GLU A 316 -33.63 -5.28 -4.73
CA GLU A 316 -34.59 -4.58 -5.57
C GLU A 316 -35.97 -5.19 -5.36
N PHE A 317 -37.00 -4.36 -5.28
CA PHE A 317 -38.37 -4.79 -5.05
C PHE A 317 -39.24 -4.38 -6.24
N ASP A 318 -40.17 -5.24 -6.66
CA ASP A 318 -41.04 -5.03 -7.84
C ASP A 318 -41.82 -3.71 -7.84
N ASN A 319 -42.05 -3.16 -6.66
CA ASN A 319 -42.73 -1.88 -6.51
C ASN A 319 -41.80 -0.68 -6.81
N GLY A 320 -40.54 -0.87 -7.22
CA GLY A 320 -39.57 0.17 -7.54
C GLY A 320 -38.79 0.71 -6.33
N TRP A 321 -38.88 0.05 -5.17
CA TRP A 321 -37.98 0.29 -4.04
C TRP A 321 -36.68 -0.48 -4.23
N SER A 322 -35.58 0.09 -3.77
CA SER A 322 -34.32 -0.62 -3.58
C SER A 322 -33.78 -0.38 -2.17
N PHE A 323 -33.06 -1.36 -1.66
CA PHE A 323 -32.35 -1.32 -0.39
C PHE A 323 -30.87 -1.64 -0.65
N THR A 324 -29.98 -0.89 -0.01
CA THR A 324 -28.56 -1.16 -0.01
C THR A 324 -28.02 -0.96 1.39
N ASP A 325 -27.30 -1.95 1.89
CA ASP A 325 -26.51 -1.86 3.10
C ASP A 325 -25.08 -2.25 2.77
N ARG A 326 -24.11 -1.46 3.23
CA ARG A 326 -22.67 -1.70 3.06
C ARG A 326 -22.00 -1.49 4.40
N PHE A 327 -21.18 -2.44 4.83
CA PHE A 327 -20.41 -2.31 6.05
C PHE A 327 -18.97 -2.74 5.85
N ASN A 328 -18.07 -2.19 6.67
CA ASN A 328 -16.65 -2.55 6.66
C ASN A 328 -16.07 -2.44 8.07
N ILE A 329 -15.19 -3.37 8.40
CA ILE A 329 -14.42 -3.47 9.63
C ILE A 329 -12.96 -3.52 9.24
N THR A 330 -12.18 -2.60 9.78
CA THR A 330 -10.73 -2.59 9.62
C THR A 330 -10.08 -2.65 10.99
N LYS A 331 -9.12 -3.55 11.19
CA LYS A 331 -8.32 -3.58 12.42
C LYS A 331 -6.91 -4.09 12.14
N GLY A 332 -5.91 -3.42 12.71
CA GLY A 332 -4.51 -3.85 12.61
C GLY A 332 -3.52 -2.74 12.94
N ASP A 333 -2.26 -3.05 12.66
CA ASP A 333 -1.10 -2.21 12.97
C ASP A 333 -0.56 -1.57 11.69
N ALA A 334 -0.41 -0.25 11.71
CA ALA A 334 0.14 0.56 10.62
C ALA A 334 1.46 1.21 11.06
N ASN A 335 2.41 0.36 11.46
CA ASN A 335 3.67 0.80 12.05
C ASN A 335 4.60 1.43 11.00
N THR A 336 5.40 2.39 11.46
CA THR A 336 6.48 3.02 10.69
C THR A 336 7.76 2.98 11.51
N TYR A 337 8.80 2.41 10.91
CA TYR A 337 10.18 2.45 11.37
C TYR A 337 11.03 3.06 10.25
N GLY A 338 11.98 3.92 10.58
CA GLY A 338 12.92 4.41 9.57
C GLY A 338 14.00 5.34 10.08
N LEU A 339 14.95 5.60 9.18
CA LEU A 339 16.07 6.53 9.38
C LEU A 339 15.78 7.84 8.67
N VAL A 340 15.38 8.85 9.43
CA VAL A 340 14.95 10.15 8.91
C VAL A 340 16.13 11.12 8.85
N PRO A 341 16.54 11.58 7.64
CA PRO A 341 17.64 12.54 7.52
C PRO A 341 17.36 13.84 8.28
N ALA A 342 18.34 14.28 9.06
CA ALA A 342 18.35 15.57 9.74
C ALA A 342 19.55 16.39 9.23
N GLY A 343 19.31 17.63 8.82
CA GLY A 343 20.35 18.50 8.28
C GLY A 343 20.97 18.01 6.96
N SER A 344 22.06 18.67 6.56
CA SER A 344 22.84 18.32 5.37
C SER A 344 23.98 17.36 5.71
N ALA A 345 24.46 16.62 4.70
CA ALA A 345 25.70 15.86 4.83
C ALA A 345 26.90 16.77 5.18
N THR A 346 27.83 16.23 5.95
CA THR A 346 29.08 16.86 6.39
C THR A 346 30.19 15.81 6.42
N THR A 347 31.33 16.08 7.07
CA THR A 347 32.42 15.12 7.24
C THR A 347 32.69 14.80 8.71
N VAL A 348 33.33 13.67 8.97
CA VAL A 348 33.78 13.25 10.31
C VAL A 348 34.61 14.35 10.97
N GLY A 349 35.56 14.97 10.27
CA GLY A 349 36.43 16.00 10.85
C GLY A 349 35.67 17.25 11.35
N ALA A 350 34.47 17.49 10.84
CA ALA A 350 33.61 18.58 11.29
C ALA A 350 32.82 18.27 12.57
N VAL A 351 32.66 16.98 12.92
CA VAL A 351 31.74 16.52 13.98
C VAL A 351 32.39 15.64 15.04
N ALA A 352 33.54 15.04 14.76
CA ALA A 352 34.30 14.21 15.69
C ALA A 352 34.88 15.05 16.84
N ASP A 353 34.91 14.47 18.04
CA ASP A 353 35.36 15.15 19.26
C ASP A 353 36.84 15.59 19.18
N ASN A 354 37.65 14.83 18.44
CA ASN A 354 39.06 15.14 18.19
C ASN A 354 39.29 15.96 16.91
N GLY A 355 38.25 16.17 16.08
CA GLY A 355 38.32 16.84 14.79
C GLY A 355 39.07 16.07 13.69
N GLU A 356 39.40 14.80 13.89
CA GLU A 356 40.26 14.02 12.99
C GLU A 356 39.68 12.66 12.62
N THR A 357 39.17 11.88 13.58
CA THR A 357 38.71 10.51 13.33
C THR A 357 37.53 10.13 14.22
N ALA A 358 36.73 9.18 13.74
CA ALA A 358 35.65 8.55 14.50
C ALA A 358 35.69 7.02 14.29
N THR A 359 35.07 6.24 15.17
CA THR A 359 35.09 4.77 15.07
C THR A 359 33.68 4.23 14.81
N GLY A 360 33.53 3.26 13.92
CA GLY A 360 32.25 2.59 13.69
C GLY A 360 31.77 1.82 14.93
N ALA A 361 30.55 2.08 15.38
CA ALA A 361 29.98 1.50 16.60
C ALA A 361 29.74 -0.02 16.50
N VAL A 362 29.69 -0.59 15.29
CA VAL A 362 29.43 -2.01 15.05
C VAL A 362 30.70 -2.75 14.64
N THR A 363 31.46 -2.18 13.70
CA THR A 363 32.61 -2.81 13.07
C THR A 363 33.92 -2.49 13.78
N GLY A 364 33.98 -1.38 14.53
CA GLY A 364 35.21 -0.84 15.09
C GLY A 364 36.15 -0.23 14.05
N THR A 365 35.68 0.02 12.83
CA THR A 365 36.47 0.64 11.75
C THR A 365 36.75 2.09 12.08
N GLU A 366 38.00 2.54 11.91
CA GLU A 366 38.34 3.96 12.04
C GLU A 366 38.05 4.68 10.72
N TYR A 367 37.25 5.75 10.78
CA TYR A 367 36.92 6.63 9.67
C TYR A 367 37.68 7.95 9.79
N ASP A 368 38.25 8.42 8.68
CA ASP A 368 39.07 9.63 8.61
C ASP A 368 38.22 10.91 8.53
N ALA A 369 38.89 12.06 8.67
CA ALA A 369 38.27 13.39 8.72
C ALA A 369 37.44 13.74 7.47
N ASP A 370 37.76 13.15 6.31
CA ASP A 370 37.12 13.43 5.03
C ASP A 370 35.90 12.54 4.75
N THR A 371 35.70 11.50 5.57
CA THR A 371 34.58 10.57 5.43
C THR A 371 33.24 11.30 5.57
N ALA A 372 32.35 11.10 4.59
CA ALA A 372 31.06 11.75 4.55
C ALA A 372 30.07 11.12 5.56
N VAL A 373 29.38 11.98 6.31
CA VAL A 373 28.41 11.57 7.34
C VAL A 373 27.15 12.44 7.27
N GLN A 374 26.05 11.92 7.78
CA GLN A 374 24.81 12.68 7.98
C GLN A 374 24.12 12.28 9.26
N GLN A 375 23.40 13.20 9.88
CA GLN A 375 22.51 12.86 10.99
C GLN A 375 21.29 12.11 10.46
N LEU A 376 21.01 10.96 11.05
CA LEU A 376 19.80 10.17 10.79
C LEU A 376 19.05 9.96 12.12
N GLY A 377 17.78 10.32 12.13
CA GLY A 377 16.87 10.08 13.23
C GLY A 377 16.28 8.68 13.17
N ARG A 378 16.39 7.92 14.26
CA ARG A 378 15.76 6.60 14.42
C ARG A 378 14.31 6.79 14.86
N TRP A 379 13.39 6.82 13.90
CA TRP A 379 11.97 7.08 14.16
C TRP A 379 11.18 5.78 14.27
N VAL A 380 10.31 5.73 15.28
CA VAL A 380 9.37 4.65 15.51
C VAL A 380 7.98 5.23 15.74
N VAL A 381 7.02 4.79 14.96
CA VAL A 381 5.60 5.09 15.12
C VAL A 381 4.85 3.77 15.13
N LEU A 382 4.36 3.39 16.31
CA LEU A 382 3.46 2.26 16.49
C LEU A 382 2.04 2.78 16.48
N LYS A 383 1.18 2.15 15.68
CA LYS A 383 -0.17 2.64 15.43
C LYS A 383 -1.13 1.46 15.29
N GLU A 384 -1.92 1.20 16.33
CA GLU A 384 -3.04 0.24 16.25
C GLU A 384 -4.30 1.00 15.86
N ILE A 385 -4.88 0.68 14.71
CA ILE A 385 -6.13 1.28 14.23
C ILE A 385 -7.28 0.28 14.28
N SER A 386 -8.47 0.79 14.54
CA SER A 386 -9.73 0.07 14.35
C SER A 386 -10.75 1.01 13.72
N ALA A 387 -11.56 0.48 12.82
CA ALA A 387 -12.68 1.20 12.23
C ALA A 387 -13.86 0.27 11.97
N PHE A 388 -15.06 0.82 12.16
CA PHE A 388 -16.30 0.24 11.67
C PHE A 388 -17.06 1.30 10.89
N THR A 389 -17.56 0.92 9.71
CA THR A 389 -18.46 1.74 8.91
C THR A 389 -19.71 0.99 8.53
N ASN A 390 -20.82 1.71 8.46
CA ASN A 390 -22.08 1.21 7.94
C ASN A 390 -22.76 2.32 7.12
N ASP A 391 -23.14 2.00 5.89
CA ASP A 391 -23.84 2.86 4.94
C ASP A 391 -25.13 2.16 4.49
N LEU A 392 -26.23 2.55 5.14
CA LEU A 392 -27.56 2.04 4.85
C LEU A 392 -28.31 3.05 3.99
N ALA A 393 -28.94 2.58 2.92
CA ALA A 393 -29.70 3.43 2.02
C ALA A 393 -30.93 2.72 1.44
N PHE A 394 -32.00 3.49 1.26
CA PHE A 394 -33.17 3.12 0.49
C PHE A 394 -33.34 4.09 -0.65
N ALA A 395 -33.78 3.58 -1.80
CA ALA A 395 -34.18 4.43 -2.90
C ALA A 395 -35.51 4.00 -3.49
N LYS A 396 -36.20 4.96 -4.10
CA LYS A 396 -37.49 4.78 -4.76
C LYS A 396 -37.43 5.41 -6.13
N LYS A 397 -37.63 4.60 -7.16
CA LYS A 397 -37.84 5.09 -8.52
C LYS A 397 -39.33 5.34 -8.74
N LEU A 398 -39.67 6.58 -9.05
CA LEU A 398 -40.95 7.03 -9.57
C LEU A 398 -40.74 7.42 -11.04
N ASP A 399 -41.80 7.56 -11.82
CA ASP A 399 -41.72 7.78 -13.28
C ASP A 399 -40.67 8.82 -13.69
N ASN A 400 -40.72 10.02 -13.09
CA ASN A 400 -39.81 11.14 -13.41
C ASN A 400 -38.95 11.59 -12.20
N LEU A 401 -38.93 10.82 -11.11
CA LEU A 401 -38.28 11.23 -9.87
C LEU A 401 -37.61 10.03 -9.20
N SER A 402 -36.33 10.16 -8.86
CA SER A 402 -35.63 9.20 -8.01
C SER A 402 -35.40 9.85 -6.64
N LEU A 403 -35.88 9.17 -5.60
CA LEU A 403 -35.67 9.58 -4.21
C LEU A 403 -34.72 8.59 -3.55
N ALA A 404 -33.77 9.10 -2.76
CA ALA A 404 -32.90 8.27 -1.95
C ALA A 404 -32.76 8.88 -0.56
N PHE A 405 -32.75 8.03 0.46
CA PHE A 405 -32.49 8.40 1.84
C PHE A 405 -31.60 7.34 2.47
N GLY A 406 -30.64 7.77 3.29
CA GLY A 406 -29.68 6.87 3.89
C GLY A 406 -29.17 7.37 5.23
N TYR A 407 -28.49 6.47 5.93
CA TYR A 407 -27.88 6.68 7.22
C TYR A 407 -26.47 6.10 7.18
N TYR A 408 -25.49 6.97 7.36
CA TYR A 408 -24.08 6.62 7.37
C TYR A 408 -23.52 6.76 8.79
N THR A 409 -22.75 5.75 9.22
CA THR A 409 -22.00 5.80 10.48
C THR A 409 -20.57 5.38 10.26
N ALA A 410 -19.67 6.02 11.00
CA ALA A 410 -18.26 5.63 11.11
C ALA A 410 -17.83 5.75 12.56
N SER A 411 -17.19 4.71 13.07
CA SER A 411 -16.45 4.73 14.33
C SER A 411 -15.00 4.39 14.01
N THR A 412 -14.07 5.18 14.51
CA THR A 412 -12.63 4.99 14.31
C THR A 412 -11.90 5.19 15.62
N SER A 413 -10.92 4.34 15.89
CA SER A 413 -9.93 4.52 16.95
C SER A 413 -8.53 4.37 16.39
N ALA A 414 -7.57 5.01 17.05
CA ALA A 414 -6.15 4.86 16.81
C ALA A 414 -5.44 4.98 18.17
N ASN A 415 -4.63 3.99 18.49
CA ASN A 415 -3.74 4.01 19.65
C ASN A 415 -2.32 4.18 19.12
N ASP A 416 -1.74 5.33 19.42
CA ASP A 416 -0.44 5.75 18.89
C ASP A 416 0.63 5.76 19.98
N TRP A 417 1.79 5.21 19.66
CA TRP A 417 3.02 5.42 20.41
C TRP A 417 4.14 5.81 19.46
N TRP A 418 4.75 6.97 19.68
CA TRP A 418 5.79 7.52 18.82
C TRP A 418 7.05 7.77 19.64
N SER A 419 8.20 7.45 19.05
CA SER A 419 9.50 7.99 19.45
C SER A 419 10.18 8.51 18.19
N LEU A 420 10.27 9.84 18.09
CA LEU A 420 10.80 10.55 16.93
C LEU A 420 12.11 11.25 17.31
N GLY A 421 12.96 11.47 16.31
CA GLY A 421 14.29 12.03 16.52
C GLY A 421 15.29 10.92 16.81
N ASN A 422 15.92 10.91 17.99
CA ASN A 422 17.02 9.99 18.32
C ASN A 422 18.13 10.08 17.27
N THR A 423 18.52 11.30 16.91
CA THR A 423 19.47 11.53 15.81
C THR A 423 20.88 11.15 16.20
N ALA A 424 21.59 10.50 15.28
CA ALA A 424 23.01 10.23 15.39
C ALA A 424 23.67 10.42 14.02
N TYR A 425 24.97 10.69 13.98
CA TYR A 425 25.75 10.69 12.76
C TYR A 425 26.04 9.26 12.30
N HIS A 426 25.71 9.00 11.03
CA HIS A 426 26.01 7.76 10.33
C HIS A 426 26.90 8.04 9.12
N VAL A 427 27.74 7.08 8.78
CA VAL A 427 28.54 7.09 7.55
C VAL A 427 27.60 6.98 6.34
N LEU A 428 27.84 7.84 5.35
CA LEU A 428 27.12 7.82 4.08
C LEU A 428 27.72 6.79 3.12
N GLU A 429 27.58 5.52 3.47
CA GLU A 429 27.97 4.38 2.63
C GLU A 429 27.01 3.20 2.81
N ALA A 430 27.14 2.18 1.97
CA ALA A 430 26.34 0.96 2.09
C ALA A 430 26.53 0.31 3.47
N GLY A 431 25.43 0.01 4.16
CA GLY A 431 25.45 -0.48 5.55
C GLY A 431 25.16 0.60 6.60
N GLY A 432 25.53 1.86 6.32
CA GLY A 432 25.10 3.06 7.05
C GLY A 432 25.51 3.13 8.53
N GLU A 433 26.75 2.79 8.86
CA GLU A 433 27.22 2.62 10.24
C GLU A 433 27.14 3.89 11.11
N MET A 434 26.64 3.76 12.35
CA MET A 434 26.69 4.82 13.36
C MET A 434 28.10 4.96 13.94
N LEU A 435 28.51 6.17 14.29
CA LEU A 435 29.87 6.45 14.77
C LEU A 435 29.95 6.69 16.29
N ASP A 436 31.00 6.17 16.91
CA ASP A 436 31.55 6.55 18.21
C ASP A 436 32.62 7.64 18.05
N GLY A 437 32.92 8.37 19.13
CA GLY A 437 33.85 9.51 19.10
C GLY A 437 33.22 10.83 18.64
N ILE A 438 31.88 10.88 18.68
CA ILE A 438 31.06 12.08 18.49
C ILE A 438 30.17 12.20 19.74
N GLU A 439 30.38 13.21 20.58
CA GLU A 439 29.75 13.36 21.89
C GLU A 439 28.22 13.19 21.84
N CYS A 440 27.58 13.78 20.83
CA CYS A 440 26.13 13.75 20.71
C CYS A 440 25.56 12.39 20.27
N ASN A 441 26.34 11.52 19.62
CA ASN A 441 25.91 10.16 19.26
C ASN A 441 25.75 9.27 20.50
N ALA A 442 26.50 9.55 21.56
CA ALA A 442 26.40 8.87 22.85
C ALA A 442 25.32 9.46 23.77
N SER A 443 24.72 10.59 23.39
CA SER A 443 23.65 11.22 24.15
C SER A 443 22.33 10.46 23.99
N VAL A 444 21.59 10.36 25.09
CA VAL A 444 20.20 9.84 25.11
C VAL A 444 19.27 10.72 24.26
N ASP A 445 19.52 12.02 24.23
CA ASP A 445 18.74 12.97 23.42
C ASP A 445 19.13 12.93 21.93
N GLY A 446 20.23 12.26 21.59
CA GLY A 446 20.85 12.31 20.28
C GLY A 446 21.48 13.68 19.97
N CYS A 447 21.71 13.93 18.68
CA CYS A 447 22.39 15.12 18.17
C CYS A 447 21.47 16.29 17.78
N ASP A 448 20.16 16.17 17.98
CA ASP A 448 19.19 17.20 17.60
C ASP A 448 18.02 17.23 18.58
N PHE A 449 17.08 16.29 18.46
CA PHE A 449 15.95 16.16 19.38
C PHE A 449 15.57 14.70 19.62
N ASN A 450 14.91 14.48 20.75
CA ASN A 450 14.18 13.26 21.07
C ASN A 450 12.77 13.65 21.53
N TYR A 451 11.75 13.08 20.90
CA TYR A 451 10.35 13.43 21.14
C TYR A 451 9.46 12.20 21.16
N ASP A 452 8.85 11.95 22.33
CA ASP A 452 7.95 10.82 22.54
C ASP A 452 6.48 11.26 22.68
N ILE A 453 5.59 10.53 22.03
CA ILE A 453 4.13 10.61 22.24
C ILE A 453 3.62 9.24 22.67
N ASN A 454 2.74 9.22 23.67
CA ASN A 454 1.94 8.04 23.97
C ASN A 454 0.47 8.46 24.12
N SER A 455 -0.36 8.06 23.16
CA SER A 455 -1.82 8.18 23.27
C SER A 455 -2.39 6.78 23.54
N THR A 456 -2.74 6.54 24.80
CA THR A 456 -3.47 5.33 25.22
C THR A 456 -4.96 5.45 25.02
#